data_AF-A0A8B6CS44-F1
#
_entry.id   AF-A0A8B6CS44-F1
#
_cell.length_a   1.000
_cell.length_b   1.000
_cell.length_c   1.000
_cell.angle_alpha   90.00
_cell.angle_beta   90.00
_cell.angle_gamma   90.00
#
_symmetry.space_group_name_H-M   'P 1'
#
loop_
_entity.id
_entity.type
_entity.pdbx_description
1 polymer ?
#
loop_
_entity_poly.entity_id
_entity_poly.type
_entity_poly.pdbx_seq_one_letter_code
_entity_poly.pdbx_strand_id
1 'polypeptide(L)'
;MNRNTLMINLFKQKRILIFFIFIGTFKILLEQIQVTELTKYYIDKKFSPVYQSLSSYRKSTPLLILFTTWASTKDKYLCHNNTIKNWKSLSPFVTPVLFSDEELVRDEAVSKGWRVLPIRKSSIGLPILKYMYMDIQKSFATSSFIVYSNSDILFTDSIVKTLMMVSQSNLSKTNELLLAGRRINVVNVTAIEASSSKGILKASERGELYTGDALDYFITTSGYHWKDAPDLVVGRPGFDNWIVANARLMNFSVIDTTETIIAVHQTTEAGNKEAHQQHNVSYNIELQEKFNERLRYNLGVTNCMKYKTVYSKNGSVKLIKKSVNPSCFPILLTDSMIEMAKKINRLRKEQKEKNRNKTQTVK
;
A
#
# COMPACT_ATOMS: atom_id res chain seq x y z
N MET A 1 48.96 27.68 -6.97
CA MET A 1 48.11 26.47 -6.74
C MET A 1 48.36 25.51 -7.89
N ASN A 2 48.95 24.35 -7.63
CA ASN A 2 49.68 23.55 -8.63
C ASN A 2 48.71 22.80 -9.58
N ARG A 3 48.93 22.88 -10.91
CA ARG A 3 48.06 22.26 -11.95
C ARG A 3 47.86 20.76 -11.76
N ASN A 4 48.83 20.07 -11.17
CA ASN A 4 48.74 18.64 -10.85
C ASN A 4 47.69 18.31 -9.77
N THR A 5 47.48 19.21 -8.80
CA THR A 5 46.48 19.01 -7.74
C THR A 5 45.05 19.16 -8.28
N LEU A 6 44.84 20.04 -9.26
CA LEU A 6 43.55 20.25 -9.91
C LEU A 6 43.16 19.03 -10.78
N MET A 7 44.11 18.48 -11.54
CA MET A 7 43.90 17.27 -12.35
C MET A 7 43.58 16.03 -11.49
N ILE A 8 44.31 15.82 -10.38
CA ILE A 8 44.04 14.68 -9.47
C ILE A 8 42.64 14.78 -8.85
N ASN A 9 42.17 15.99 -8.49
CA ASN A 9 40.83 16.19 -7.97
C ASN A 9 39.74 15.97 -9.02
N LEU A 10 39.95 16.39 -10.27
CA LEU A 10 39.06 16.12 -11.40
C LEU A 10 38.96 14.61 -11.71
N PHE A 11 40.08 13.89 -11.66
CA PHE A 11 40.08 12.43 -11.83
C PHE A 11 39.39 11.69 -10.68
N LYS A 12 39.55 12.14 -9.42
CA LYS A 12 38.82 11.60 -8.27
C LYS A 12 37.32 11.86 -8.38
N GLN A 13 36.89 13.08 -8.74
CA GLN A 13 35.48 13.40 -8.95
C GLN A 13 34.86 12.59 -10.09
N LYS A 14 35.57 12.42 -11.23
CA LYS A 14 35.12 11.55 -12.32
C LYS A 14 35.01 10.09 -11.90
N ARG A 15 35.96 9.55 -11.13
CA ARG A 15 35.87 8.17 -10.59
C ARG A 15 34.71 7.98 -9.63
N ILE A 16 34.44 8.96 -8.77
CA ILE A 16 33.30 8.95 -7.87
C ILE A 16 31.98 8.99 -8.67
N LEU A 17 31.88 9.86 -9.67
CA LEU A 17 30.71 9.95 -10.54
C LEU A 17 30.47 8.65 -11.34
N ILE A 18 31.51 8.06 -11.91
CA ILE A 18 31.45 6.76 -12.60
C ILE A 18 31.00 5.66 -11.63
N PHE A 19 31.54 5.62 -10.41
CA PHE A 19 31.17 4.65 -9.38
C PHE A 19 29.69 4.77 -8.96
N PHE A 20 29.17 6.00 -8.80
CA PHE A 20 27.75 6.24 -8.52
C PHE A 20 26.85 5.86 -9.70
N ILE A 21 27.27 6.12 -10.94
CA ILE A 21 26.56 5.68 -12.14
C ILE A 21 26.52 4.15 -12.19
N PHE A 22 27.63 3.46 -11.95
CA PHE A 22 27.69 2.00 -11.92
C PHE A 22 26.84 1.37 -10.80
N ILE A 23 26.81 1.96 -9.60
CA ILE A 23 25.92 1.50 -8.52
C ILE A 23 24.45 1.73 -8.90
N GLY A 24 24.14 2.88 -9.49
CA GLY A 24 22.80 3.22 -9.96
C GLY A 24 22.31 2.25 -11.04
N THR A 25 23.12 2.00 -12.07
CA THR A 25 22.80 1.07 -13.16
C THR A 25 22.72 -0.38 -12.68
N PHE A 26 23.61 -0.80 -11.77
CA PHE A 26 23.55 -2.14 -11.18
C PHE A 26 22.30 -2.33 -10.32
N LYS A 27 21.90 -1.31 -9.56
CA LYS A 27 20.66 -1.34 -8.77
C LYS A 27 19.41 -1.41 -9.66
N ILE A 28 19.36 -0.60 -10.73
CA ILE A 28 18.29 -0.66 -11.73
C ILE A 28 18.23 -2.05 -12.38
N LEU A 29 19.40 -2.61 -12.74
CA LEU A 29 19.49 -3.95 -13.32
C LEU A 29 18.99 -5.03 -12.35
N LEU A 30 19.34 -4.95 -11.06
CA LEU A 30 18.84 -5.88 -10.04
C LEU A 30 17.33 -5.76 -9.83
N GLU A 31 16.78 -4.55 -9.82
CA GLU A 31 15.34 -4.31 -9.69
C GLU A 31 14.58 -4.79 -10.94
N GLN A 32 15.18 -4.64 -12.12
CA GLN A 32 14.60 -5.11 -13.39
C GLN A 32 14.71 -6.63 -13.55
N ILE A 33 15.81 -7.25 -13.06
CA ILE A 33 15.92 -8.71 -12.91
C ILE A 33 14.85 -9.21 -11.94
N GLN A 34 14.62 -8.51 -10.82
CA GLN A 34 13.58 -8.89 -9.86
C GLN A 34 12.18 -8.87 -10.48
N VAL A 35 11.83 -7.84 -11.27
CA VAL A 35 10.55 -7.79 -12.00
C VAL A 35 10.45 -8.90 -13.05
N THR A 36 11.53 -9.17 -13.79
CA THR A 36 11.56 -10.20 -14.85
C THR A 36 11.43 -11.60 -14.25
N GLU A 37 12.13 -11.90 -13.15
CA GLU A 37 12.04 -13.18 -12.44
C GLU A 37 10.66 -13.39 -11.80
N LEU A 38 10.09 -12.35 -11.16
CA LEU A 38 8.72 -12.38 -10.65
C LEU A 38 7.71 -12.67 -11.75
N THR A 39 7.93 -12.12 -12.94
CA THR A 39 7.02 -12.26 -14.07
C THR A 39 7.14 -13.63 -14.75
N LYS A 40 8.36 -14.08 -15.04
CA LYS A 40 8.63 -15.43 -15.57
C LYS A 40 8.05 -16.50 -14.65
N TYR A 41 8.20 -16.33 -13.33
CA TYR A 41 7.63 -17.25 -12.34
C TYR A 41 6.11 -17.40 -12.46
N TYR A 42 5.41 -16.29 -12.71
CA TYR A 42 3.95 -16.27 -12.82
C TYR A 42 3.44 -16.84 -14.15
N ILE A 43 4.21 -16.72 -15.23
CA ILE A 43 3.82 -17.20 -16.58
C ILE A 43 4.05 -18.71 -16.73
N ASP A 44 5.11 -19.25 -16.14
CA ASP A 44 5.53 -20.64 -16.37
C ASP A 44 4.71 -21.68 -15.58
N LYS A 45 3.95 -21.25 -14.57
CA LYS A 45 3.05 -22.14 -13.82
C LYS A 45 1.60 -21.94 -14.24
N LYS A 46 1.11 -22.88 -15.08
CA LYS A 46 -0.31 -23.18 -15.27
C LYS A 46 -1.04 -23.06 -13.92
N PHE A 47 -2.09 -22.21 -13.89
CA PHE A 47 -3.13 -22.11 -12.86
C PHE A 47 -2.88 -22.98 -11.60
N SER A 48 -2.24 -22.36 -10.61
CA SER A 48 -1.80 -23.00 -9.36
C SER A 48 -2.95 -23.68 -8.60
N PRO A 49 -2.69 -24.79 -7.86
CA PRO A 49 -3.64 -25.51 -6.98
C PRO A 49 -4.34 -24.67 -5.90
N VAL A 50 -4.08 -23.36 -5.84
CA VAL A 50 -4.82 -22.36 -5.05
C VAL A 50 -6.33 -22.47 -5.30
N TYR A 51 -6.80 -22.74 -6.52
CA TYR A 51 -8.24 -22.92 -6.78
C TYR A 51 -8.88 -24.08 -5.99
N GLN A 52 -8.11 -25.11 -5.62
CA GLN A 52 -8.60 -26.18 -4.73
C GLN A 52 -8.66 -25.74 -3.27
N SER A 53 -7.78 -24.84 -2.80
CA SER A 53 -7.87 -24.27 -1.44
C SER A 53 -8.96 -23.18 -1.31
N LEU A 54 -9.42 -22.60 -2.43
CA LEU A 54 -10.57 -21.67 -2.48
C LEU A 54 -11.89 -22.32 -2.02
N SER A 55 -11.99 -23.65 -2.02
CA SER A 55 -13.17 -24.40 -1.57
C SER A 55 -13.48 -24.22 -0.08
N SER A 56 -12.49 -23.81 0.73
CA SER A 56 -12.63 -23.60 2.18
C SER A 56 -13.03 -22.18 2.58
N TYR A 57 -12.92 -21.20 1.67
CA TYR A 57 -13.28 -19.82 1.98
C TYR A 57 -14.80 -19.67 1.98
N ARG A 58 -15.37 -19.37 3.15
CA ARG A 58 -16.82 -19.14 3.29
C ARG A 58 -17.22 -17.96 2.39
N LYS A 59 -17.91 -18.28 1.28
CA LYS A 59 -18.44 -17.34 0.28
C LYS A 59 -19.27 -16.17 0.84
N SER A 60 -19.69 -16.21 2.11
CA SER A 60 -20.58 -15.22 2.72
C SER A 60 -19.92 -13.88 3.06
N THR A 61 -18.58 -13.80 3.09
CA THR A 61 -17.85 -12.58 3.50
C THR A 61 -16.68 -12.29 2.58
N PRO A 62 -16.49 -11.04 2.11
CA PRO A 62 -15.36 -10.70 1.27
C PRO A 62 -14.05 -10.74 2.07
N LEU A 63 -12.98 -11.22 1.42
CA LEU A 63 -11.64 -11.24 2.01
C LEU A 63 -11.11 -9.83 2.20
N LEU A 64 -11.36 -8.98 1.20
CA LEU A 64 -10.81 -7.65 1.08
C LEU A 64 -11.89 -6.66 0.66
N ILE A 65 -12.03 -5.58 1.41
CA ILE A 65 -12.68 -4.36 0.91
C ILE A 65 -11.59 -3.46 0.34
N LEU A 66 -11.66 -3.20 -0.96
CA LEU A 66 -10.67 -2.39 -1.68
C LEU A 66 -11.32 -1.08 -2.08
N PHE A 67 -10.87 0.02 -1.46
CA PHE A 67 -11.50 1.31 -1.63
C PHE A 67 -10.54 2.39 -2.11
N THR A 68 -11.14 3.42 -2.71
CA THR A 68 -10.42 4.58 -3.23
C THR A 68 -11.36 5.78 -3.39
N THR A 69 -10.81 6.89 -3.87
CA THR A 69 -11.50 8.11 -4.23
C THR A 69 -10.78 8.73 -5.42
N TRP A 70 -11.52 9.42 -6.28
CA TRP A 70 -10.96 10.27 -7.32
C TRP A 70 -11.99 11.34 -7.72
N ALA A 71 -11.51 12.42 -8.32
CA ALA A 71 -12.37 13.41 -8.98
C ALA A 71 -12.51 13.07 -10.48
N SER A 72 -13.59 13.51 -11.11
CA SER A 72 -13.75 13.36 -12.56
C SER A 72 -12.76 14.25 -13.30
N THR A 73 -11.78 13.64 -13.98
CA THR A 73 -10.86 14.35 -14.89
C THR A 73 -10.76 13.59 -16.21
N LYS A 74 -10.86 14.34 -17.32
CA LYS A 74 -10.85 13.77 -18.68
C LYS A 74 -9.58 12.95 -18.93
N ASP A 75 -8.43 13.45 -18.48
CA ASP A 75 -7.12 12.86 -18.74
C ASP A 75 -6.91 11.54 -17.96
N LYS A 76 -7.67 11.30 -16.90
CA LYS A 76 -7.63 10.04 -16.13
C LYS A 76 -8.79 9.09 -16.43
N TYR A 77 -9.69 9.43 -17.36
CA TYR A 77 -10.86 8.60 -17.65
C TYR A 77 -10.50 7.15 -18.03
N LEU A 78 -9.53 6.96 -18.93
CA LEU A 78 -9.06 5.62 -19.30
C LEU A 78 -8.50 4.87 -18.10
N CYS A 79 -7.68 5.55 -17.29
CA CYS A 79 -7.06 5.01 -16.09
C CYS A 79 -8.11 4.53 -15.07
N HIS A 80 -9.11 5.37 -14.77
CA HIS A 80 -10.18 5.03 -13.84
C HIS A 80 -11.08 3.90 -14.37
N ASN A 81 -11.40 3.89 -15.68
CA ASN A 81 -12.18 2.81 -16.28
C ASN A 81 -11.44 1.46 -16.23
N ASN A 82 -10.11 1.48 -16.43
CA ASN A 82 -9.26 0.31 -16.24
C ASN A 82 -9.33 -0.19 -14.79
N THR A 83 -9.23 0.70 -13.81
CA THR A 83 -9.34 0.38 -12.37
C THR A 83 -10.69 -0.20 -12.02
N ILE A 84 -11.79 0.41 -12.49
CA ILE A 84 -13.16 -0.07 -12.29
C ILE A 84 -13.31 -1.53 -12.72
N LYS A 85 -12.85 -1.85 -13.94
CA LYS A 85 -12.92 -3.20 -14.49
C LYS A 85 -11.98 -4.17 -13.76
N ASN A 86 -10.75 -3.75 -13.49
CA ASN A 86 -9.76 -4.60 -12.84
C ASN A 86 -10.19 -5.02 -11.45
N TRP A 87 -10.56 -4.09 -10.57
CA TRP A 87 -10.91 -4.45 -9.18
C TRP A 87 -12.19 -5.28 -9.13
N LYS A 88 -13.15 -5.01 -10.03
CA LYS A 88 -14.37 -5.82 -10.14
C LYS A 88 -14.06 -7.26 -10.54
N SER A 89 -13.06 -7.48 -11.40
CA SER A 89 -12.63 -8.81 -11.86
C SER A 89 -12.07 -9.70 -10.75
N LEU A 90 -11.67 -9.12 -9.61
CA LEU A 90 -11.16 -9.85 -8.44
C LEU A 90 -12.28 -10.37 -7.51
N SER A 91 -13.54 -10.20 -7.90
CA SER A 91 -14.69 -10.83 -7.23
C SER A 91 -14.59 -12.36 -7.27
N PRO A 92 -15.11 -13.09 -6.25
CA PRO A 92 -15.85 -12.60 -5.09
C PRO A 92 -14.96 -12.21 -3.89
N PHE A 93 -13.63 -12.36 -3.98
CA PHE A 93 -12.73 -12.13 -2.84
C PHE A 93 -12.58 -10.65 -2.51
N VAL A 94 -12.68 -9.79 -3.53
CA VAL A 94 -12.55 -8.34 -3.40
C VAL A 94 -13.90 -7.67 -3.63
N THR A 95 -14.31 -6.81 -2.71
CA THR A 95 -15.43 -5.88 -2.91
C THR A 95 -14.89 -4.48 -3.12
N PRO A 96 -15.03 -3.90 -4.32
CA PRO A 96 -14.54 -2.57 -4.59
C PRO A 96 -15.53 -1.49 -4.08
N VAL A 97 -14.99 -0.43 -3.49
CA VAL A 97 -15.75 0.70 -2.94
C VAL A 97 -15.17 2.03 -3.42
N LEU A 98 -16.02 2.90 -3.94
CA LEU A 98 -15.66 4.28 -4.27
C LEU A 98 -16.20 5.23 -3.20
N PHE A 99 -15.37 6.11 -2.69
CA PHE A 99 -15.80 7.29 -1.95
C PHE A 99 -15.93 8.45 -2.93
N SER A 100 -17.14 8.98 -3.09
CA SER A 100 -17.40 10.15 -3.96
C SER A 100 -18.78 10.74 -3.67
N ASP A 101 -18.88 12.06 -3.80
CA ASP A 101 -20.15 12.80 -3.81
C ASP A 101 -20.52 13.30 -5.23
N GLU A 102 -19.65 13.07 -6.23
CA GLU A 102 -19.87 13.51 -7.62
C GLU A 102 -20.84 12.55 -8.35
N GLU A 103 -22.05 13.01 -8.67
CA GLU A 103 -23.14 12.21 -9.24
C GLU A 103 -22.70 11.31 -10.41
N LEU A 104 -22.09 11.88 -11.45
CA LEU A 104 -21.64 11.13 -12.63
C LEU A 104 -20.66 10.00 -12.29
N VAL A 105 -19.71 10.26 -11.39
CA VAL A 105 -18.71 9.26 -10.99
C VAL A 105 -19.35 8.16 -10.15
N ARG A 106 -20.29 8.54 -9.27
CA ARG A 106 -21.05 7.59 -8.44
C ARG A 106 -21.89 6.66 -9.31
N ASP A 107 -22.63 7.22 -10.26
CA ASP A 107 -23.53 6.46 -11.13
C ASP A 107 -22.76 5.49 -12.03
N GLU A 108 -21.63 5.93 -12.58
CA GLU A 108 -20.74 5.06 -13.35
C GLU A 108 -20.25 3.89 -12.48
N ALA A 109 -19.71 4.15 -11.29
CA ALA A 109 -19.22 3.11 -10.40
C ALA A 109 -20.33 2.10 -10.00
N VAL A 110 -21.52 2.60 -9.64
CA VAL A 110 -22.68 1.75 -9.31
C VAL A 110 -23.07 0.88 -10.49
N SER A 111 -23.14 1.44 -11.70
CA SER A 111 -23.49 0.70 -12.93
C SER A 111 -22.50 -0.45 -13.22
N LYS A 112 -21.26 -0.35 -12.73
CA LYS A 112 -20.21 -1.38 -12.85
C LYS A 112 -20.12 -2.31 -11.63
N GLY A 113 -21.10 -2.22 -10.73
CA GLY A 113 -21.25 -3.11 -9.58
C GLY A 113 -20.25 -2.82 -8.46
N TRP A 114 -19.79 -1.57 -8.33
CA TRP A 114 -19.08 -1.07 -7.16
C TRP A 114 -20.07 -0.57 -6.10
N ARG A 115 -19.63 -0.58 -4.84
CA ARG A 115 -20.34 0.15 -3.77
C ARG A 115 -19.84 1.58 -3.76
N VAL A 116 -20.70 2.52 -3.41
CA VAL A 116 -20.36 3.94 -3.31
C VAL A 116 -20.74 4.46 -1.92
N LEU A 117 -19.83 5.20 -1.30
CA LEU A 117 -20.02 5.82 0.01
C LEU A 117 -19.75 7.33 -0.06
N PRO A 118 -20.39 8.14 0.80
CA PRO A 118 -20.17 9.59 0.85
C PRO A 118 -18.76 9.91 1.33
N ILE A 119 -18.19 11.02 0.87
CA ILE A 119 -16.79 11.36 1.12
C ILE A 119 -16.63 12.54 2.09
N ARG A 120 -15.87 12.33 3.16
CA ARG A 120 -15.54 13.41 4.11
C ARG A 120 -14.25 14.11 3.67
N LYS A 121 -14.34 15.42 3.49
CA LYS A 121 -13.26 16.28 2.99
C LYS A 121 -12.74 17.20 4.10
N SER A 122 -11.49 17.64 3.96
CA SER A 122 -10.87 18.65 4.81
C SER A 122 -11.36 20.06 4.48
N SER A 123 -10.89 21.05 5.24
CA SER A 123 -11.15 22.47 4.96
C SER A 123 -10.65 22.94 3.59
N ILE A 124 -9.67 22.24 3.00
CA ILE A 124 -9.17 22.51 1.64
C ILE A 124 -9.88 21.66 0.57
N GLY A 125 -10.98 20.99 0.92
CA GLY A 125 -11.81 20.24 -0.01
C GLY A 125 -11.25 18.88 -0.46
N LEU A 126 -10.19 18.38 0.18
CA LEU A 126 -9.58 17.09 -0.18
C LEU A 126 -10.05 15.94 0.71
N PRO A 127 -10.18 14.70 0.20
CA PRO A 127 -10.63 13.55 0.97
C PRO A 127 -9.73 13.23 2.16
N ILE A 128 -10.33 12.99 3.33
CA ILE A 128 -9.60 12.59 4.54
C ILE A 128 -9.54 11.06 4.65
N LEU A 129 -8.33 10.52 4.69
CA LEU A 129 -8.09 9.07 4.61
C LEU A 129 -8.69 8.29 5.78
N LYS A 130 -8.50 8.76 7.02
CA LYS A 130 -8.92 8.01 8.22
C LYS A 130 -10.43 7.76 8.25
N TYR A 131 -11.20 8.73 7.74
CA TYR A 131 -12.66 8.66 7.70
C TYR A 131 -13.15 7.60 6.72
N MET A 132 -12.50 7.48 5.56
CA MET A 132 -12.81 6.40 4.62
C MET A 132 -12.57 5.02 5.25
N TYR A 133 -11.44 4.80 5.92
CA TYR A 133 -11.22 3.54 6.66
C TYR A 133 -12.29 3.28 7.72
N MET A 134 -12.62 4.28 8.55
CA MET A 134 -13.61 4.13 9.61
C MET A 134 -15.01 3.82 9.06
N ASP A 135 -15.39 4.42 7.93
CA ASP A 135 -16.68 4.15 7.29
C ASP A 135 -16.74 2.73 6.70
N ILE A 136 -15.61 2.22 6.16
CA ILE A 136 -15.52 0.81 5.77
C ILE A 136 -15.57 -0.11 6.99
N GLN A 137 -14.85 0.20 8.08
CA GLN A 137 -14.88 -0.60 9.31
C GLN A 137 -16.31 -0.72 9.87
N LYS A 138 -17.08 0.37 9.81
CA LYS A 138 -18.49 0.39 10.23
C LYS A 138 -19.40 -0.40 9.28
N SER A 139 -19.21 -0.25 7.96
CA SER A 139 -20.13 -0.80 6.96
C SER A 139 -19.83 -2.25 6.57
N PHE A 140 -18.60 -2.71 6.79
CA PHE A 140 -18.09 -4.02 6.35
C PHE A 140 -17.34 -4.73 7.49
N ALA A 141 -17.94 -4.75 8.68
CA ALA A 141 -17.33 -5.27 9.91
C ALA A 141 -16.87 -6.74 9.84
N THR A 142 -17.39 -7.51 8.89
CA THR A 142 -17.11 -8.94 8.71
C THR A 142 -15.96 -9.24 7.74
N SER A 143 -15.39 -8.21 7.10
CA SER A 143 -14.24 -8.37 6.20
C SER A 143 -12.95 -8.63 6.97
N SER A 144 -12.04 -9.43 6.41
CA SER A 144 -10.74 -9.69 7.06
C SER A 144 -9.79 -8.51 6.89
N PHE A 145 -9.79 -7.90 5.70
CA PHE A 145 -8.88 -6.83 5.34
C PHE A 145 -9.62 -5.66 4.68
N ILE A 146 -9.06 -4.48 4.90
CA ILE A 146 -9.51 -3.21 4.33
C ILE A 146 -8.28 -2.54 3.71
N VAL A 147 -8.37 -2.11 2.46
CA VAL A 147 -7.27 -1.43 1.77
C VAL A 147 -7.74 -0.14 1.13
N TYR A 148 -7.03 0.94 1.43
CA TYR A 148 -6.99 2.10 0.55
C TYR A 148 -5.96 1.84 -0.53
N SER A 149 -6.30 2.15 -1.78
CA SER A 149 -5.34 2.23 -2.87
C SER A 149 -5.59 3.50 -3.69
N ASN A 150 -4.54 4.12 -4.23
CA ASN A 150 -4.71 5.17 -5.25
C ASN A 150 -5.48 4.60 -6.45
N SER A 151 -6.25 5.47 -7.12
CA SER A 151 -7.21 5.10 -8.16
C SER A 151 -6.58 4.66 -9.48
N ASP A 152 -5.28 4.83 -9.62
CA ASP A 152 -4.47 4.49 -10.79
C ASP A 152 -3.66 3.20 -10.61
N ILE A 153 -3.90 2.45 -9.51
CA ILE A 153 -3.27 1.16 -9.24
C ILE A 153 -4.15 -0.01 -9.72
N LEU A 154 -3.56 -0.86 -10.55
CA LEU A 154 -4.11 -2.15 -10.97
C LEU A 154 -3.46 -3.28 -10.17
N PHE A 155 -4.26 -4.28 -9.79
CA PHE A 155 -3.79 -5.48 -9.09
C PHE A 155 -4.00 -6.75 -9.92
N THR A 156 -3.09 -7.70 -9.81
CA THR A 156 -3.34 -9.08 -10.24
C THR A 156 -3.97 -9.91 -9.11
N ASP A 157 -4.37 -11.15 -9.40
CA ASP A 157 -4.85 -12.13 -8.41
C ASP A 157 -3.84 -12.43 -7.26
N SER A 158 -2.61 -11.95 -7.41
CA SER A 158 -1.56 -11.99 -6.40
C SER A 158 -1.96 -11.34 -5.07
N ILE A 159 -2.75 -10.26 -5.08
CA ILE A 159 -3.26 -9.64 -3.85
C ILE A 159 -4.10 -10.60 -3.02
N VAL A 160 -4.96 -11.39 -3.68
CA VAL A 160 -5.82 -12.38 -3.02
C VAL A 160 -4.97 -13.52 -2.45
N LYS A 161 -4.03 -14.05 -3.25
CA LYS A 161 -3.12 -15.13 -2.83
C LYS A 161 -2.31 -14.74 -1.60
N THR A 162 -1.76 -13.52 -1.60
CA THR A 162 -0.97 -12.99 -0.48
C THR A 162 -1.83 -12.81 0.77
N LEU A 163 -3.01 -12.21 0.64
CA LEU A 163 -3.88 -11.96 1.80
C LEU A 163 -4.47 -13.23 2.38
N MET A 164 -4.76 -14.25 1.57
CA MET A 164 -5.17 -15.56 2.09
C MET A 164 -4.07 -16.18 2.96
N MET A 165 -2.83 -16.19 2.50
CA MET A 165 -1.71 -16.67 3.31
C MET A 165 -1.55 -15.85 4.59
N VAL A 166 -1.58 -14.52 4.49
CA VAL A 166 -1.44 -13.65 5.66
C VAL A 166 -2.58 -13.89 6.66
N SER A 167 -3.81 -14.09 6.19
CA SER A 167 -4.97 -14.38 7.04
C SER A 167 -4.81 -15.64 7.88
N GLN A 168 -4.04 -16.62 7.39
CA GLN A 168 -3.76 -17.88 8.07
C GLN A 168 -2.52 -17.82 8.97
N SER A 169 -1.74 -16.73 8.90
CA SER A 169 -0.53 -16.55 9.70
C SER A 169 -0.84 -16.22 11.16
N ASN A 170 0.14 -16.37 12.06
CA ASN A 170 -0.04 -15.92 13.44
C ASN A 170 -0.13 -14.39 13.58
N LEU A 171 0.29 -13.61 12.58
CA LEU A 171 0.20 -12.14 12.62
C LEU A 171 -1.23 -11.64 12.41
N SER A 172 -2.05 -12.33 11.62
CA SER A 172 -3.46 -11.93 11.39
C SER A 172 -4.34 -12.10 12.63
N LYS A 173 -3.91 -12.92 13.60
CA LYS A 173 -4.56 -13.02 14.92
C LYS A 173 -4.42 -11.74 15.74
N THR A 174 -3.56 -10.81 15.32
CA THR A 174 -3.48 -9.47 15.89
C THR A 174 -4.34 -8.52 15.07
N ASN A 175 -5.14 -7.68 15.72
CA ASN A 175 -6.04 -6.74 15.05
C ASN A 175 -5.31 -5.55 14.40
N GLU A 176 -4.00 -5.42 14.57
CA GLU A 176 -3.20 -4.26 14.17
C GLU A 176 -2.05 -4.69 13.27
N LEU A 177 -2.44 -5.02 12.04
CA LEU A 177 -1.55 -5.39 10.96
C LEU A 177 -1.64 -4.36 9.84
N LEU A 178 -0.49 -3.91 9.35
CA LEU A 178 -0.36 -3.07 8.16
C LEU A 178 0.47 -3.81 7.10
N LEU A 179 -0.03 -3.86 5.87
CA LEU A 179 0.72 -4.32 4.71
C LEU A 179 0.77 -3.20 3.68
N ALA A 180 1.93 -3.04 3.06
CA ALA A 180 2.14 -2.11 1.95
C ALA A 180 3.34 -2.59 1.12
N GLY A 181 3.50 -2.08 -0.09
CA GLY A 181 4.62 -2.47 -0.94
C GLY A 181 4.83 -1.49 -2.08
N ARG A 182 5.92 -1.71 -2.81
CA ARG A 182 6.28 -0.91 -3.99
C ARG A 182 5.31 -1.21 -5.13
N ARG A 183 5.11 -0.21 -5.99
CA ARG A 183 4.36 -0.34 -7.25
C ARG A 183 5.31 -0.48 -8.43
N ILE A 184 4.80 -0.93 -9.56
CA ILE A 184 5.49 -0.96 -10.84
C ILE A 184 4.87 0.13 -11.72
N ASN A 185 5.62 1.18 -12.04
CA ASN A 185 5.16 2.26 -12.91
C ASN A 185 5.19 1.79 -14.37
N VAL A 186 4.05 1.86 -15.05
CA VAL A 186 3.91 1.46 -16.46
C VAL A 186 3.27 2.62 -17.22
N VAL A 187 3.97 3.11 -18.24
CA VAL A 187 3.47 4.18 -19.13
C VAL A 187 2.46 3.59 -20.11
N ASN A 188 1.37 4.31 -20.42
CA ASN A 188 0.40 3.93 -21.45
C ASN A 188 -0.16 2.49 -21.27
N VAL A 189 -0.71 2.18 -20.09
CA VAL A 189 -1.44 0.92 -19.89
C VAL A 189 -2.73 0.95 -20.70
N THR A 190 -2.90 -0.02 -21.59
CA THR A 190 -4.09 -0.14 -22.43
C THR A 190 -5.25 -0.81 -21.69
N ALA A 191 -6.48 -0.60 -22.16
CA ALA A 191 -7.66 -1.29 -21.62
C ALA A 191 -7.59 -2.83 -21.78
N ILE A 192 -6.89 -3.31 -22.81
CA ILE A 192 -6.68 -4.75 -23.05
C ILE A 192 -5.71 -5.30 -22.00
N GLU A 193 -4.59 -4.63 -21.74
CA GLU A 193 -3.66 -5.02 -20.69
C GLU A 193 -4.34 -5.03 -19.31
N ALA A 194 -5.10 -3.99 -18.98
CA ALA A 194 -5.79 -3.87 -17.70
C ALA A 194 -6.94 -4.88 -17.47
N SER A 195 -7.41 -5.54 -18.53
CA SER A 195 -8.61 -6.41 -18.48
C SER A 195 -8.41 -7.73 -17.73
N SER A 196 -7.16 -8.15 -17.47
CA SER A 196 -6.88 -9.43 -16.83
C SER A 196 -5.57 -9.41 -16.04
N SER A 197 -5.45 -10.31 -15.05
CA SER A 197 -4.20 -10.49 -14.31
C SER A 197 -3.02 -10.82 -15.24
N LYS A 198 -3.24 -11.60 -16.30
CA LYS A 198 -2.21 -11.94 -17.30
C LYS A 198 -1.78 -10.70 -18.10
N GLY A 199 -2.73 -9.86 -18.50
CA GLY A 199 -2.44 -8.62 -19.23
C GLY A 199 -1.66 -7.63 -18.37
N ILE A 200 -2.07 -7.44 -17.11
CA ILE A 200 -1.39 -6.56 -16.15
C ILE A 200 0.03 -7.06 -15.88
N LEU A 201 0.19 -8.36 -15.70
CA LEU A 201 1.50 -8.97 -15.51
C LEU A 201 2.40 -8.73 -16.74
N LYS A 202 1.90 -8.95 -17.95
CA LYS A 202 2.64 -8.68 -19.18
C LYS A 202 3.02 -7.20 -19.30
N ALA A 203 2.11 -6.29 -18.96
CA ALA A 203 2.39 -4.86 -18.94
C ALA A 203 3.47 -4.49 -17.90
N SER A 204 3.54 -5.21 -16.78
CA SER A 204 4.55 -4.98 -15.75
C SER A 204 5.97 -5.33 -16.18
N GLU A 205 6.16 -6.21 -17.19
CA GLU A 205 7.48 -6.57 -17.74
C GLU A 205 8.23 -5.37 -18.33
N ARG A 206 7.48 -4.40 -18.85
CA ARG A 206 8.01 -3.13 -19.41
C ARG A 206 7.93 -1.97 -18.41
N GLY A 207 7.62 -2.25 -17.16
CA GLY A 207 7.52 -1.26 -16.09
C GLY A 207 8.79 -1.14 -15.25
N GLU A 208 8.79 -0.13 -14.38
CA GLU A 208 9.87 0.11 -13.42
C GLU A 208 9.33 -0.06 -11.99
N LEU A 209 9.98 -0.92 -11.20
CA LEU A 209 9.65 -1.05 -9.78
C LEU A 209 10.03 0.23 -9.03
N TYR A 210 9.05 1.01 -8.60
CA TYR A 210 9.28 2.35 -8.06
C TYR A 210 9.83 2.36 -6.64
N THR A 211 10.28 3.50 -6.13
CA THR A 211 11.04 3.59 -4.87
C THR A 211 10.24 3.16 -3.63
N GLY A 212 10.94 2.68 -2.60
CA GLY A 212 10.34 2.12 -1.38
C GLY A 212 9.69 3.14 -0.43
N ASP A 213 9.78 4.42 -0.76
CA ASP A 213 9.18 5.56 -0.05
C ASP A 213 7.92 6.10 -0.73
N ALA A 214 7.58 5.62 -1.92
CA ALA A 214 6.41 6.06 -2.67
C ALA A 214 5.37 4.93 -2.73
N LEU A 215 4.43 4.95 -1.77
CA LEU A 215 3.50 3.84 -1.50
C LEU A 215 2.06 4.26 -1.82
N ASP A 216 1.34 3.40 -2.53
CA ASP A 216 0.01 3.74 -3.07
C ASP A 216 -1.09 2.84 -2.57
N TYR A 217 -0.77 1.83 -1.75
CA TYR A 217 -1.75 0.98 -1.12
C TYR A 217 -1.37 0.60 0.32
N PHE A 218 -2.37 0.56 1.19
CA PHE A 218 -2.21 0.27 2.62
C PHE A 218 -3.30 -0.70 3.07
N ILE A 219 -2.95 -1.97 3.20
CA ILE A 219 -3.88 -3.01 3.62
C ILE A 219 -3.80 -3.11 5.14
N THR A 220 -4.95 -3.04 5.79
CA THR A 220 -5.07 -3.18 7.24
C THR A 220 -6.06 -4.28 7.60
N THR A 221 -5.88 -4.90 8.75
CA THR A 221 -6.93 -5.74 9.35
C THR A 221 -8.13 -4.86 9.74
N SER A 222 -9.34 -5.43 9.72
CA SER A 222 -10.57 -4.67 10.02
C SER A 222 -10.57 -4.01 11.40
N GLY A 223 -9.81 -4.53 12.37
CA GLY A 223 -9.64 -3.95 13.70
C GLY A 223 -8.54 -2.87 13.84
N TYR A 224 -7.89 -2.44 12.75
CA TYR A 224 -6.80 -1.46 12.81
C TYR A 224 -7.27 -0.11 13.36
N HIS A 225 -6.47 0.50 14.23
CA HIS A 225 -6.89 1.71 14.95
C HIS A 225 -6.66 2.99 14.14
N TRP A 226 -7.70 3.43 13.42
CA TRP A 226 -7.68 4.66 12.61
C TRP A 226 -8.18 5.92 13.33
N LYS A 227 -8.92 5.77 14.45
CA LYS A 227 -9.62 6.86 15.13
C LYS A 227 -8.72 8.03 15.53
N ASP A 228 -7.54 7.70 16.05
CA ASP A 228 -6.58 8.67 16.56
C ASP A 228 -5.56 9.13 15.49
N ALA A 229 -5.72 8.71 14.22
CA ALA A 229 -4.91 9.24 13.12
C ALA A 229 -5.27 10.72 12.85
N PRO A 230 -4.30 11.55 12.39
CA PRO A 230 -4.57 12.91 11.94
C PRO A 230 -5.42 12.90 10.66
N ASP A 231 -6.04 14.03 10.36
CA ASP A 231 -6.91 14.25 9.19
C ASP A 231 -6.08 14.41 7.90
N LEU A 232 -5.20 13.42 7.64
CA LEU A 232 -4.38 13.36 6.45
C LEU A 232 -5.25 13.24 5.20
N VAL A 233 -4.91 14.04 4.19
CA VAL A 233 -5.64 14.09 2.94
C VAL A 233 -4.96 13.26 1.86
N VAL A 234 -5.79 12.63 1.04
CA VAL A 234 -5.35 11.95 -0.18
C VAL A 234 -5.01 12.96 -1.26
N GLY A 235 -4.03 12.63 -2.12
CA GLY A 235 -3.60 13.48 -3.24
C GLY A 235 -2.55 14.52 -2.86
N ARG A 236 -2.02 14.49 -1.64
CA ARG A 236 -0.89 15.31 -1.19
C ARG A 236 0.21 14.43 -0.60
N PRO A 237 1.50 14.75 -0.79
CA PRO A 237 2.60 13.95 -0.26
C PRO A 237 2.53 13.73 1.26
N GLY A 238 3.16 12.65 1.74
CA GLY A 238 3.49 12.47 3.16
C GLY A 238 2.46 11.71 4.00
N PHE A 239 1.28 11.36 3.49
CA PHE A 239 0.37 10.47 4.23
C PHE A 239 0.88 9.02 4.22
N ASP A 240 1.48 8.60 3.11
CA ASP A 240 2.00 7.26 2.86
C ASP A 240 3.08 6.83 3.86
N ASN A 241 4.15 7.62 3.96
CA ASN A 241 5.21 7.33 4.90
C ASN A 241 4.74 7.52 6.35
N TRP A 242 3.82 8.45 6.62
CA TRP A 242 3.26 8.62 7.95
C TRP A 242 2.55 7.34 8.41
N ILE A 243 1.74 6.70 7.56
CA ILE A 243 1.02 5.46 7.91
C ILE A 243 2.00 4.37 8.34
N VAL A 244 3.05 4.16 7.54
CA VAL A 244 4.06 3.12 7.83
C VAL A 244 4.85 3.47 9.09
N ALA A 245 5.34 4.71 9.21
CA ALA A 245 6.09 5.15 10.37
C ALA A 245 5.26 5.05 11.65
N ASN A 246 4.01 5.52 11.62
CA ASN A 246 3.07 5.44 12.73
C ASN A 246 2.79 3.99 13.16
N ALA A 247 2.54 3.08 12.21
CA ALA A 247 2.36 1.67 12.53
C ALA A 247 3.60 1.07 13.24
N ARG A 248 4.81 1.42 12.78
CA ARG A 248 6.05 1.00 13.44
C ARG A 248 6.20 1.60 14.84
N LEU A 249 5.87 2.89 15.00
CA LEU A 249 5.87 3.60 16.29
C LEU A 249 4.90 2.95 17.29
N MET A 250 3.74 2.50 16.83
CA MET A 250 2.74 1.79 17.65
C MET A 250 3.07 0.30 17.88
N ASN A 251 4.24 -0.16 17.41
CA ASN A 251 4.68 -1.55 17.46
C ASN A 251 3.66 -2.51 16.82
N PHE A 252 2.98 -2.07 15.77
CA PHE A 252 2.12 -2.90 14.95
C PHE A 252 2.96 -3.80 14.05
N SER A 253 2.36 -4.90 13.59
CA SER A 253 3.02 -5.75 12.60
C SER A 253 2.96 -5.04 11.25
N VAL A 254 4.13 -4.78 10.64
CA VAL A 254 4.23 -4.13 9.33
C VAL A 254 4.91 -5.07 8.34
N ILE A 255 4.23 -5.40 7.25
CA ILE A 255 4.63 -6.37 6.23
C ILE A 255 4.87 -5.68 4.89
N ASP A 256 6.07 -5.84 4.34
CA ASP A 256 6.38 -5.49 2.97
C ASP A 256 5.84 -6.57 2.01
N THR A 257 4.90 -6.19 1.16
CA THR A 257 4.26 -7.07 0.18
C THR A 257 4.80 -6.93 -1.24
N THR A 258 5.85 -6.13 -1.44
CA THR A 258 6.42 -5.82 -2.77
C THR A 258 6.66 -7.06 -3.63
N GLU A 259 7.20 -8.13 -3.03
CA GLU A 259 7.59 -9.33 -3.79
C GLU A 259 6.38 -10.17 -4.20
N THR A 260 5.24 -10.06 -3.52
CA THR A 260 4.11 -10.97 -3.75
C THR A 260 2.85 -10.29 -4.24
N ILE A 261 2.66 -8.99 -4.04
CA ILE A 261 1.54 -8.23 -4.59
C ILE A 261 2.05 -7.42 -5.78
N ILE A 262 1.59 -7.79 -6.97
CA ILE A 262 1.86 -7.03 -8.19
C ILE A 262 0.86 -5.88 -8.27
N ALA A 263 1.34 -4.68 -7.93
CA ALA A 263 0.61 -3.42 -8.03
C ALA A 263 1.19 -2.60 -9.19
N VAL A 264 0.43 -2.46 -10.29
CA VAL A 264 0.84 -1.69 -11.47
C VAL A 264 0.23 -0.30 -11.39
N HIS A 265 1.07 0.73 -11.35
CA HIS A 265 0.67 2.12 -11.44
C HIS A 265 0.57 2.54 -12.91
N GLN A 266 -0.59 3.06 -13.29
CA GLN A 266 -0.87 3.55 -14.64
C GLN A 266 -0.32 4.97 -14.79
N THR A 267 0.94 5.10 -15.23
CA THR A 267 1.58 6.40 -15.42
C THR A 267 0.89 7.16 -16.56
N THR A 268 0.23 8.26 -16.20
CA THR A 268 -0.40 9.21 -17.14
C THR A 268 0.55 10.34 -17.50
N GLU A 269 0.11 11.28 -18.35
CA GLU A 269 0.89 12.47 -18.73
C GLU A 269 1.27 13.35 -17.53
N ALA A 270 0.47 13.35 -16.46
CA ALA A 270 0.76 14.05 -15.21
C ALA A 270 2.02 13.53 -14.49
N GLY A 271 2.47 12.32 -14.86
CA GLY A 271 3.68 11.69 -14.32
C GLY A 271 3.53 11.18 -12.90
N ASN A 272 4.62 10.61 -12.37
CA ASN A 272 4.61 9.89 -11.09
C ASN A 272 4.72 10.77 -9.84
N LYS A 273 4.83 12.10 -10.03
CA LYS A 273 5.00 13.09 -8.96
C LYS A 273 3.91 14.17 -8.98
N GLU A 274 2.77 13.88 -9.61
CA GLU A 274 1.65 14.81 -9.77
C GLU A 274 1.26 15.48 -8.44
N ALA A 275 1.20 14.73 -7.34
CA ALA A 275 0.85 15.27 -6.02
C ALA A 275 1.78 16.40 -5.54
N HIS A 276 3.03 16.44 -6.01
CA HIS A 276 4.01 17.49 -5.68
C HIS A 276 3.81 18.79 -6.47
N GLN A 277 3.00 18.76 -7.52
CA GLN A 277 2.72 19.92 -8.37
C GLN A 277 1.39 20.59 -8.01
N GLN A 278 0.66 20.05 -7.03
CA GLN A 278 -0.66 20.52 -6.65
C GLN A 278 -0.62 21.64 -5.61
N HIS A 279 -1.64 22.50 -5.60
CA HIS A 279 -1.83 23.50 -4.53
C HIS A 279 -1.93 22.85 -3.14
N ASN A 280 -1.45 23.51 -2.09
CA ASN A 280 -1.41 22.94 -0.72
C ASN A 280 -0.58 21.65 -0.64
N VAL A 281 0.50 21.54 -1.42
CA VAL A 281 1.41 20.37 -1.44
C VAL A 281 1.90 19.97 -0.04
N SER A 282 2.16 20.95 0.82
CA SER A 282 2.68 20.74 2.17
C SER A 282 1.62 20.44 3.23
N TYR A 283 0.32 20.42 2.88
CA TYR A 283 -0.78 20.33 3.86
C TYR A 283 -0.60 19.17 4.86
N ASN A 284 -0.30 17.98 4.36
CA ASN A 284 -0.10 16.80 5.22
C ASN A 284 1.14 16.95 6.10
N ILE A 285 2.21 17.54 5.58
CA ILE A 285 3.47 17.76 6.30
C ILE A 285 3.24 18.75 7.44
N GLU A 286 2.64 19.90 7.15
CA GLU A 286 2.29 20.94 8.13
C GLU A 286 1.31 20.42 9.19
N LEU A 287 0.34 19.58 8.81
CA LEU A 287 -0.55 18.93 9.75
C LEU A 287 0.24 18.00 10.68
N GLN A 288 1.15 17.20 10.15
CA GLN A 288 1.96 16.26 10.93
C GLN A 288 2.92 16.97 11.88
N GLU A 289 3.54 18.07 11.46
CA GLU A 289 4.44 18.87 12.31
C GLU A 289 3.72 19.38 13.57
N LYS A 290 2.44 19.74 13.45
CA LYS A 290 1.60 20.13 14.61
C LYS A 290 1.28 18.95 15.53
N PHE A 291 1.16 17.74 14.99
CA PHE A 291 0.81 16.54 15.75
C PHE A 291 2.02 15.82 16.35
N ASN A 292 3.19 15.94 15.73
CA ASN A 292 4.32 15.08 15.99
C ASN A 292 5.63 15.75 15.55
N GLU A 293 6.20 16.60 16.42
CA GLU A 293 7.23 17.64 16.17
C GLU A 293 8.42 17.29 15.25
N ARG A 294 8.65 16.03 14.84
CA ARG A 294 9.43 15.64 13.65
C ARG A 294 9.14 14.18 13.28
N LEU A 295 8.10 13.90 12.50
CA LEU A 295 8.00 12.57 11.88
C LEU A 295 9.21 12.37 10.94
N ARG A 296 10.03 11.36 11.24
CA ARG A 296 11.10 10.92 10.35
C ARG A 296 10.51 10.11 9.20
N TYR A 297 10.19 10.76 8.07
CA TYR A 297 9.63 10.12 6.87
C TYR A 297 10.44 8.91 6.38
N ASN A 298 11.77 8.92 6.56
CA ASN A 298 12.64 7.80 6.23
C ASN A 298 12.38 6.52 7.06
N LEU A 299 11.58 6.60 8.13
CA LEU A 299 11.09 5.46 8.89
C LEU A 299 9.85 4.80 8.25
N GLY A 300 9.19 5.52 7.34
CA GLY A 300 7.94 5.16 6.68
C GLY A 300 8.11 4.47 5.33
N VAL A 301 9.21 3.73 5.15
CA VAL A 301 9.58 3.11 3.86
C VAL A 301 9.54 1.58 3.96
N THR A 302 9.33 0.88 2.84
CA THR A 302 9.29 -0.61 2.80
C THR A 302 10.53 -1.25 3.41
N ASN A 303 11.70 -0.60 3.23
CA ASN A 303 12.95 -1.09 3.78
C ASN A 303 12.96 -1.21 5.31
N CYS A 304 12.13 -0.42 5.99
CA CYS A 304 12.02 -0.41 7.44
C CYS A 304 10.93 -1.33 8.00
N MET A 305 10.18 -2.03 7.14
CA MET A 305 9.16 -3.01 7.55
C MET A 305 9.81 -4.31 8.05
N LYS A 306 9.32 -4.79 9.19
CA LYS A 306 9.92 -5.91 9.95
C LYS A 306 9.65 -7.29 9.34
N TYR A 307 8.58 -7.40 8.58
CA TYR A 307 8.19 -8.63 7.91
C TYR A 307 8.11 -8.39 6.40
N LYS A 308 8.25 -9.46 5.62
CA LYS A 308 7.93 -9.44 4.20
C LYS A 308 7.26 -10.72 3.76
N THR A 309 6.46 -10.64 2.72
CA THR A 309 5.97 -11.82 2.01
C THR A 309 6.89 -12.15 0.84
N VAL A 310 7.13 -13.43 0.58
CA VAL A 310 8.01 -13.92 -0.49
C VAL A 310 7.38 -15.11 -1.20
N TYR A 311 7.80 -15.38 -2.43
CA TYR A 311 7.50 -16.67 -3.07
C TYR A 311 8.51 -17.72 -2.64
N SER A 312 8.02 -18.88 -2.22
CA SER A 312 8.89 -20.04 -2.06
C SER A 312 9.16 -20.72 -3.40
N LYS A 313 10.14 -21.64 -3.46
CA LYS A 313 10.49 -22.38 -4.68
C LYS A 313 9.27 -23.06 -5.35
N ASN A 314 8.31 -23.52 -4.56
CA ASN A 314 7.10 -24.16 -5.08
C ASN A 314 5.99 -23.17 -5.50
N GLY A 315 6.11 -21.88 -5.18
CA GLY A 315 5.20 -20.81 -5.62
C GLY A 315 4.13 -20.44 -4.61
N SER A 316 4.15 -21.09 -3.44
CA SER A 316 3.38 -20.62 -2.31
C SER A 316 3.99 -19.35 -1.74
N VAL A 317 3.11 -18.41 -1.39
CA VAL A 317 3.46 -17.20 -0.62
C VAL A 317 3.88 -17.65 0.78
N LYS A 318 4.94 -17.05 1.33
CA LYS A 318 5.37 -17.23 2.71
C LYS A 318 5.59 -15.89 3.38
N LEU A 319 5.25 -15.81 4.66
CA LEU A 319 5.59 -14.68 5.52
C LEU A 319 6.92 -14.95 6.22
N ILE A 320 7.87 -14.03 6.11
CA ILE A 320 9.15 -14.11 6.80
C ILE A 320 9.47 -12.83 7.56
N LYS A 321 10.24 -12.95 8.63
CA LYS A 321 10.81 -11.82 9.35
C LYS A 321 12.08 -11.37 8.62
N LYS A 322 12.23 -10.06 8.44
CA LYS A 322 13.36 -9.43 7.75
C LYS A 322 14.29 -8.75 8.78
N SER A 323 15.58 -8.71 8.47
CA SER A 323 16.53 -7.84 9.17
C SER A 323 16.32 -6.38 8.75
N VAL A 324 16.09 -5.50 9.72
CA VAL A 324 15.82 -4.08 9.47
C VAL A 324 17.11 -3.28 9.65
N ASN A 325 17.43 -2.42 8.67
CA ASN A 325 18.65 -1.62 8.69
C ASN A 325 18.71 -0.73 9.95
N PRO A 326 19.88 -0.57 10.61
CA PRO A 326 20.06 0.36 11.73
C PRO A 326 19.58 1.79 11.47
N SER A 327 19.61 2.27 10.23
CA SER A 327 19.12 3.61 9.84
C SER A 327 17.61 3.80 10.05
N CYS A 328 16.86 2.70 10.17
CA CYS A 328 15.44 2.68 10.52
C CYS A 328 15.19 2.84 12.03
N PHE A 329 16.23 3.15 12.81
CA PHE A 329 16.22 3.37 14.25
C PHE A 329 17.02 4.65 14.64
N PRO A 330 16.91 5.13 15.89
CA PRO A 330 15.83 4.85 16.82
C PRO A 330 14.48 5.29 16.25
N ILE A 331 13.43 4.57 16.62
CA ILE A 331 12.06 4.99 16.41
C ILE A 331 11.76 5.96 17.56
N LEU A 332 12.01 7.25 17.35
CA LEU A 332 11.80 8.27 18.38
C LEU A 332 10.29 8.52 18.51
N LEU A 333 9.74 8.21 19.69
CA LEU A 333 8.38 8.58 20.06
C LEU A 333 8.43 9.97 20.70
N THR A 334 7.61 10.91 20.21
CA THR A 334 7.33 12.14 20.96
C THR A 334 6.44 11.82 22.16
N ASP A 335 6.37 12.70 23.17
CA ASP A 335 5.52 12.46 24.36
C ASP A 335 4.05 12.22 24.00
N SER A 336 3.53 12.95 23.00
CA SER A 336 2.19 12.74 22.43
C SER A 336 2.00 11.31 21.90
N MET A 337 3.00 10.79 21.19
CA MET A 337 2.96 9.41 20.68
C MET A 337 3.10 8.37 21.79
N ILE A 338 3.88 8.66 22.83
CA ILE A 338 4.00 7.80 24.02
C ILE A 338 2.62 7.69 24.68
N GLU A 339 1.91 8.80 24.87
CA GLU A 339 0.56 8.79 25.45
C GLU A 339 -0.46 8.06 24.57
N MET A 340 -0.41 8.26 23.25
CA MET A 340 -1.24 7.52 22.31
C MET A 340 -0.96 6.01 22.36
N ALA A 341 0.32 5.60 22.38
CA ALA A 341 0.72 4.20 22.49
C ALA A 341 0.28 3.59 23.84
N LYS A 342 0.41 4.33 24.95
CA LYS A 342 -0.10 3.92 26.28
C LYS A 342 -1.62 3.72 26.26
N LYS A 343 -2.36 4.67 25.65
CA LYS A 343 -3.82 4.59 25.49
C LYS A 343 -4.23 3.35 24.68
N ILE A 344 -3.60 3.11 23.53
CA ILE A 344 -3.86 1.90 22.71
C ILE A 344 -3.56 0.63 23.51
N ASN A 345 -2.45 0.60 24.25
CA ASN A 345 -2.10 -0.55 25.10
C ASN A 345 -3.10 -0.79 26.23
N ARG A 346 -3.66 0.27 26.83
CA ARG A 346 -4.74 0.17 27.81
C ARG A 346 -6.01 -0.41 27.19
N LEU A 347 -6.44 0.11 26.04
CA LEU A 347 -7.61 -0.39 25.30
C LEU A 347 -7.43 -1.87 24.90
N ARG A 348 -6.21 -2.28 24.51
CA ARG A 348 -5.87 -3.69 24.23
C ARG A 348 -6.08 -4.59 25.45
N LYS A 349 -5.70 -4.14 26.65
CA LYS A 349 -5.89 -4.90 27.89
C LYS A 349 -7.38 -5.04 28.21
N GLU A 350 -8.13 -3.95 28.14
CA GLU A 350 -9.58 -3.92 28.38
C GLU A 350 -10.34 -4.82 27.39
N GLN A 351 -9.97 -4.81 26.10
CA GLN A 351 -10.61 -5.68 25.10
C GLN A 351 -10.29 -7.17 25.33
N LYS A 352 -9.05 -7.49 25.73
CA LYS A 352 -8.67 -8.87 26.08
C LYS A 352 -9.45 -9.37 27.31
N GLU A 353 -9.63 -8.53 28.32
CA GLU A 353 -10.44 -8.84 29.51
C GLU A 353 -11.91 -9.05 29.14
N LYS A 354 -12.52 -8.15 28.36
CA LYS A 354 -13.89 -8.32 27.87
C LYS A 354 -14.08 -9.62 27.08
N ASN A 355 -13.14 -9.98 26.22
CA ASN A 355 -13.20 -11.22 25.45
C ASN A 355 -13.04 -12.46 26.34
N ARG A 356 -12.17 -12.42 27.38
CA ARG A 356 -12.03 -13.50 28.37
C ARG A 356 -13.31 -13.71 29.16
N ASN A 357 -13.91 -12.63 29.66
CA ASN A 357 -15.14 -12.68 30.45
C ASN A 357 -16.30 -13.25 29.63
N LYS A 358 -16.46 -12.83 28.36
CA LYS A 358 -17.44 -13.42 27.44
C LYS A 358 -17.25 -14.91 27.18
N THR A 359 -16.00 -15.40 27.22
CA THR A 359 -15.71 -16.84 27.01
C THR A 359 -16.01 -17.66 28.26
N GLN A 360 -15.97 -17.05 29.45
CA GLN A 360 -16.33 -17.69 30.72
C GLN A 360 -17.84 -17.70 31.00
N THR A 361 -18.63 -16.80 30.42
CA THR A 361 -20.10 -16.78 30.59
C THR A 361 -20.85 -17.72 29.64
N VAL A 362 -20.15 -18.36 28.70
CA VAL A 362 -20.70 -19.29 27.70
C VAL A 362 -20.29 -20.76 28.01
N LYS A 363 -19.61 -20.97 29.13
CA LYS A 363 -19.43 -22.29 29.76
C LYS A 363 -20.32 -22.34 31.01
#